data_AF-A0A258HA78-F1
#
_entry.id   AF-A0A258HA78-F1
#
_cell.length_a   1.000
_cell.length_b   1.000
_cell.length_c   1.000
_cell.angle_alpha   90.00
_cell.angle_beta   90.00
_cell.angle_gamma   90.00
#
_symmetry.space_group_name_H-M   'P 1'
#
loop_
_entity.id
_entity.type
_entity.pdbx_description
1 polymer ?
#
loop_
_entity_poly.entity_id
_entity_poly.type
_entity_poly.pdbx_seq_one_letter_code
_entity_poly.pdbx_strand_id
1 'polypeptide(L)'
;MKIALQQVQANIGDIANRHEYSADVIYELLAAYGRSKSAITQLREGHLNKAEDAGAVLQKDVVYFKTFAAGASLEHEVSELYEDPLTPAEKQAIDEQVIIIDPITRGK
;
A
#
# COMPACT_ATOMS: atom_id res chain seq x y z
N MET A 1 -6.54 -7.34 16.44
CA MET A 1 -8.02 -7.34 16.28
C MET A 1 -8.34 -8.22 15.09
N LYS A 2 -9.24 -9.19 15.20
CA LYS A 2 -9.57 -10.10 14.08
C LYS A 2 -10.83 -9.57 13.40
N ILE A 3 -10.69 -8.97 12.23
CA ILE A 3 -11.82 -8.47 11.44
C ILE A 3 -12.28 -9.60 10.50
N ALA A 4 -13.59 -9.75 10.32
CA ALA A 4 -14.14 -10.75 9.41
C ALA A 4 -13.99 -10.30 7.96
N LEU A 5 -13.79 -11.24 7.02
CA LEU A 5 -13.65 -10.94 5.59
C LEU A 5 -14.79 -10.08 5.04
N GLN A 6 -16.03 -10.40 5.42
CA GLN A 6 -17.22 -9.63 5.04
C GLN A 6 -17.14 -8.16 5.51
N GLN A 7 -16.58 -7.93 6.70
CA GLN A 7 -16.39 -6.58 7.23
C GLN A 7 -15.28 -5.84 6.46
N VAL A 8 -14.19 -6.51 6.09
CA VAL A 8 -13.15 -5.93 5.22
C VAL A 8 -13.77 -5.49 3.89
N GLN A 9 -14.55 -6.38 3.26
CA GLN A 9 -15.18 -6.10 1.97
C GLN A 9 -16.11 -4.89 2.04
N ALA A 10 -16.92 -4.78 3.09
CA ALA A 10 -17.77 -3.62 3.32
C ALA A 10 -16.95 -2.33 3.49
N ASN A 11 -15.92 -2.36 4.34
CA ASN A 11 -15.05 -1.20 4.58
C ASN A 11 -14.31 -0.73 3.32
N ILE A 12 -13.89 -1.67 2.45
CA ILE A 12 -13.22 -1.36 1.19
C ILE A 12 -14.21 -0.82 0.15
N GLY A 13 -15.47 -1.26 0.16
CA GLY A 13 -16.49 -0.83 -0.81
C GLY A 13 -16.66 0.69 -0.87
N ASP A 14 -16.54 1.37 0.27
CA ASP A 14 -16.62 2.84 0.37
C ASP A 14 -15.34 3.55 -0.12
N ILE A 15 -14.21 2.85 -0.11
CA ILE A 15 -12.92 3.36 -0.59
C ILE A 15 -12.83 3.17 -2.10
N ALA A 16 -13.15 1.98 -2.61
CA ALA A 16 -12.89 1.54 -3.99
C ALA A 16 -13.75 2.23 -5.07
N ASN A 17 -14.79 2.97 -4.70
CA ASN A 17 -15.71 3.61 -5.65
C ASN A 17 -15.40 5.10 -5.92
N ARG A 18 -14.16 5.54 -5.69
CA ARG A 18 -13.74 6.93 -5.92
C ARG A 18 -13.15 7.10 -7.33
N HIS A 19 -13.37 8.28 -7.92
CA HIS A 19 -12.81 8.64 -9.22
C HIS A 19 -11.30 8.88 -9.18
N GLU A 20 -10.78 9.39 -8.06
CA GLU A 20 -9.38 9.71 -7.86
C GLU A 20 -8.96 9.37 -6.42
N TYR A 21 -7.69 9.03 -6.25
CA TYR A 21 -7.09 8.67 -4.97
C TYR A 21 -5.87 9.54 -4.71
N SER A 22 -5.74 10.02 -3.49
CA SER A 22 -4.50 10.63 -3.00
C SER A 22 -3.58 9.55 -2.42
N ALA A 23 -2.32 9.90 -2.15
CA ALA A 23 -1.37 9.03 -1.46
C ALA A 23 -1.90 8.53 -0.09
N ASP A 24 -2.87 9.23 0.51
CA ASP A 24 -3.45 8.87 1.80
C ASP A 24 -4.34 7.61 1.75
N VAL A 25 -4.74 7.15 0.56
CA VAL A 25 -5.59 5.96 0.39
C VAL A 25 -5.02 4.73 1.10
N ILE A 26 -3.69 4.62 1.19
CA ILE A 26 -3.05 3.50 1.87
C ILE A 26 -3.43 3.42 3.36
N TYR A 27 -3.58 4.56 4.03
CA TYR A 27 -3.95 4.61 5.44
C TYR A 27 -5.43 4.24 5.65
N GLU A 28 -6.28 4.58 4.67
CA GLU A 28 -7.68 4.19 4.66
C GLU A 28 -7.83 2.68 4.46
N LEU A 29 -7.04 2.11 3.54
CA LEU A 29 -6.97 0.66 3.34
C LEU A 29 -6.49 -0.02 4.61
N LEU A 30 -5.38 0.42 5.22
CA LEU A 30 -4.90 -0.15 6.48
C LEU A 30 -5.97 -0.11 7.58
N ALA A 31 -6.75 0.98 7.68
CA ALA A 31 -7.87 1.06 8.61
C ALA A 31 -8.98 0.05 8.26
N ALA A 32 -9.34 -0.08 6.99
CA ALA A 32 -10.35 -1.04 6.51
C ALA A 32 -9.97 -2.50 6.80
N TYR A 33 -8.68 -2.84 6.74
CA TYR A 33 -8.12 -4.14 7.13
C TYR A 33 -7.95 -4.32 8.65
N GLY A 34 -8.28 -3.31 9.46
CA GLY A 34 -8.33 -3.40 10.92
C GLY A 34 -7.05 -2.99 11.65
N ARG A 35 -6.15 -2.22 10.99
CA ARG A 35 -5.01 -1.61 11.66
C ARG A 35 -5.48 -0.54 12.65
N SER A 36 -4.83 -0.44 13.80
CA SER A 36 -5.22 0.53 14.83
C SER A 36 -4.91 1.96 14.40
N LYS A 37 -5.74 2.91 14.84
CA LYS A 37 -5.52 4.35 14.57
C LYS A 37 -4.13 4.81 15.02
N SER A 38 -3.69 4.38 16.21
CA SER A 38 -2.35 4.71 16.72
C SER A 38 -1.22 4.22 15.81
N ALA A 39 -1.32 3.00 15.27
CA ALA A 39 -0.30 2.47 14.37
C ALA A 39 -0.29 3.21 13.02
N ILE A 40 -1.48 3.58 12.51
CA ILE A 40 -1.61 4.39 11.30
C ILE A 40 -1.00 5.78 11.50
N THR A 41 -1.28 6.44 12.63
CA THR A 41 -0.70 7.75 12.97
C THR A 41 0.83 7.66 13.03
N GLN A 42 1.38 6.68 13.75
CA GLN A 42 2.82 6.48 13.82
C GLN A 42 3.46 6.17 12.47
N LEU A 43 2.75 5.47 11.57
CA LEU A 43 3.22 5.22 10.21
C LEU A 43 3.23 6.50 9.38
N ARG A 44 2.19 7.34 9.51
CA ARG A 44 2.08 8.64 8.83
C ARG A 44 3.11 9.65 9.31
N GLU A 45 3.40 9.67 10.61
CA GLU A 45 4.40 10.55 11.24
C GLU A 45 5.85 10.07 10.99
N GLY A 46 6.03 8.93 10.32
CA GLY A 46 7.33 8.40 9.97
C GLY A 46 7.97 7.51 11.04
N HIS A 47 7.39 7.40 12.24
CA HIS A 47 7.93 6.57 13.33
C HIS A 47 7.96 5.07 12.99
N LEU A 48 7.00 4.59 12.20
CA LEU A 48 6.96 3.20 11.72
C LEU A 48 7.29 3.08 10.23
N ASN A 49 7.47 4.20 9.52
CA ASN A 49 7.78 4.19 8.09
C ASN A 49 9.28 3.99 7.90
N LYS A 50 9.64 2.93 7.18
CA LYS A 50 11.03 2.59 6.84
C LYS A 50 11.40 2.99 5.42
N ALA A 51 10.50 3.60 4.67
CA ALA A 51 10.78 3.99 3.30
C ALA A 51 11.77 5.16 3.28
N GLU A 52 12.75 5.09 2.39
CA GLU A 52 13.73 6.17 2.17
C GLU A 52 13.24 7.14 1.07
N ASP A 53 12.38 6.65 0.17
CA ASP A 53 11.81 7.42 -0.93
C ASP A 53 10.70 8.38 -0.50
N ALA A 54 10.70 9.58 -1.07
CA ALA A 54 9.59 10.52 -0.91
C ALA A 54 8.31 9.96 -1.54
N GLY A 55 7.22 9.94 -0.78
CA GLY A 55 5.93 9.39 -1.23
C GLY A 55 5.81 7.87 -1.12
N ALA A 56 6.80 7.21 -0.51
CA ALA A 56 6.74 5.79 -0.17
C ALA A 56 6.40 5.56 1.31
N VAL A 57 5.69 4.47 1.56
CA VAL A 57 5.29 3.97 2.87
C VAL A 57 5.69 2.51 2.94
N LEU A 58 6.64 2.20 3.83
CA LEU A 58 7.13 0.85 4.06
C LEU A 58 7.02 0.51 5.55
N GLN A 59 6.30 -0.56 5.85
CA GLN A 59 6.36 -1.22 7.13
C GLN A 59 6.50 -2.72 6.91
N LYS A 60 7.59 -3.28 7.43
CA LYS A 60 7.90 -4.71 7.36
C LYS A 60 6.70 -5.59 7.76
N ASP A 61 6.41 -6.61 6.94
CA ASP A 61 5.35 -7.61 7.09
C ASP A 61 3.93 -7.01 7.14
N VAL A 62 3.78 -5.75 6.73
CA VAL A 62 2.52 -5.01 6.81
C VAL A 62 2.17 -4.37 5.47
N VAL A 63 3.07 -3.56 4.91
CA VAL A 63 2.77 -2.79 3.69
C VAL A 63 4.03 -2.27 3.02
N TYR A 64 4.02 -2.27 1.70
CA TYR A 64 4.83 -1.38 0.87
C TYR A 64 3.89 -0.66 -0.10
N PHE A 65 3.97 0.67 -0.15
CA PHE A 65 3.15 1.51 -1.02
C PHE A 65 3.99 2.69 -1.50
N LYS A 66 4.06 2.89 -2.81
CA LYS A 66 4.78 4.00 -3.43
C LYS A 66 3.87 4.64 -4.47
N THR A 67 3.78 5.96 -4.44
CA THR A 67 3.05 6.72 -5.47
C THR A 67 3.98 7.20 -6.55
N PHE A 68 3.51 7.15 -7.79
CA PHE A 68 4.23 7.68 -8.94
C PHE A 68 3.47 8.87 -9.53
N ALA A 69 4.19 9.75 -10.22
CA ALA A 69 3.57 10.88 -10.90
C ALA A 69 2.63 10.39 -12.02
N ALA A 70 1.59 11.18 -12.31
CA ALA A 70 0.69 10.87 -13.42
C ALA A 70 1.46 10.80 -14.75
N GLY A 71 1.31 9.69 -15.48
CA GLY A 71 2.04 9.44 -16.73
C GLY A 71 3.38 8.73 -16.57
N ALA A 72 3.79 8.36 -15.35
CA ALA A 72 4.90 7.43 -15.15
C ALA A 72 4.56 6.06 -15.77
N SER A 73 5.54 5.43 -16.44
CA SER A 73 5.39 4.05 -16.93
C SER A 73 5.55 3.10 -15.76
N LEU A 74 4.43 2.62 -15.23
CA LEU A 74 4.41 1.71 -14.10
C LEU A 74 5.16 0.40 -14.40
N GLU A 75 5.20 -0.03 -15.66
CA GLU A 75 5.95 -1.22 -16.08
C GLU A 75 7.44 -1.05 -15.83
N HIS A 76 7.99 0.12 -16.17
CA HIS A 76 9.40 0.44 -15.95
C HIS A 76 9.72 0.52 -14.46
N GLU A 77 8.91 1.26 -13.70
CA GLU A 77 9.11 1.43 -12.26
C GLU A 77 9.01 0.10 -11.49
N VAL A 78 8.07 -0.77 -11.89
CA VAL A 78 7.94 -2.12 -11.32
C VAL A 78 9.13 -3.00 -11.71
N SER A 79 9.58 -2.95 -12.97
CA SER A 79 10.78 -3.67 -13.40
C SER A 79 12.03 -3.21 -12.65
N GLU A 80 12.22 -1.91 -12.45
CA GLU A 80 13.31 -1.38 -11.62
C GLU A 80 13.22 -1.89 -10.18
N LEU A 81 12.02 -1.97 -9.58
CA LEU A 81 11.84 -2.57 -8.24
C LEU A 81 12.18 -4.07 -8.18
N TYR A 82 12.11 -4.79 -9.30
CA TYR A 82 12.53 -6.20 -9.39
C TYR A 82 14.03 -6.36 -9.65
N GLU A 83 14.63 -5.43 -10.41
CA GLU A 83 16.04 -5.44 -10.82
C GLU A 83 16.97 -4.83 -9.75
N ASP A 84 16.52 -3.78 -9.06
CA ASP A 84 17.20 -3.22 -7.91
C ASP A 84 17.10 -4.24 -6.77
N PRO A 85 18.23 -4.72 -6.19
CA PRO A 85 18.16 -5.48 -4.98
C PRO A 85 17.61 -4.55 -3.91
N LEU A 86 16.28 -4.58 -3.73
CA LEU A 86 15.53 -4.16 -2.54
C LEU A 86 16.52 -4.06 -1.38
N THR A 87 16.65 -2.89 -0.77
CA THR A 87 17.61 -2.71 0.31
C THR A 87 17.45 -3.86 1.31
N PRO A 88 18.49 -4.32 2.03
CA PRO A 88 18.34 -5.45 2.95
C PRO A 88 17.15 -5.32 3.92
N ALA A 89 16.74 -4.09 4.24
CA ALA A 89 15.54 -3.76 5.01
C ALA A 89 14.21 -4.05 4.26
N GLU A 90 14.15 -3.83 2.95
CA GLU A 90 13.00 -4.08 2.08
C GLU A 90 12.88 -5.56 1.69
N LYS A 91 13.98 -6.26 1.34
CA LYS A 91 13.93 -7.73 1.09
C LYS A 91 13.43 -8.48 2.31
N GLN A 92 13.87 -8.06 3.50
CA GLN A 92 13.45 -8.67 4.74
C GLN A 92 12.01 -8.32 5.14
N ALA A 93 11.38 -7.35 4.46
CA ALA A 93 10.02 -6.88 4.72
C ALA A 93 8.94 -7.49 3.81
N ILE A 94 9.33 -8.07 2.67
CA ILE A 94 8.43 -8.47 1.57
C ILE A 94 8.24 -10.00 1.51
N ASP A 95 8.71 -10.75 2.51
CA ASP A 95 8.77 -12.22 2.43
C ASP A 95 7.41 -12.94 2.54
N GLU A 96 6.29 -12.29 2.87
CA GLU A 96 4.96 -12.94 2.76
C GLU A 96 3.84 -11.94 2.39
N GLN A 97 3.06 -12.27 1.35
CA GLN A 97 1.81 -11.64 0.88
C GLN A 97 1.92 -10.30 0.10
N VAL A 98 2.16 -10.41 -1.21
CA VAL A 98 1.81 -9.34 -2.17
C VAL A 98 0.31 -9.41 -2.47
N ILE A 99 -0.46 -8.43 -2.00
CA ILE A 99 -1.82 -8.17 -2.49
C ILE A 99 -1.69 -7.20 -3.67
N ILE A 100 -1.71 -7.73 -4.89
CA ILE A 100 -1.86 -6.91 -6.10
C ILE A 100 -3.34 -6.53 -6.19
N ILE A 101 -3.67 -5.27 -5.90
CA ILE A 101 -4.98 -4.72 -6.26
C ILE A 101 -4.90 -4.39 -7.74
N ASP A 102 -5.29 -5.36 -8.58
CA ASP A 102 -5.50 -5.15 -10.00
C ASP A 102 -6.74 -4.24 -10.17
N PRO A 103 -6.63 -3.02 -10.72
CA PRO A 103 -7.81 -2.25 -11.06
C PRO A 103 -8.50 -2.96 -12.22
N ILE A 104 -9.61 -3.65 -11.90
CA ILE A 104 -10.52 -4.26 -12.88
C ILE A 104 -10.92 -3.18 -13.89
N THR A 105 -10.23 -3.15 -15.03
CA THR A 105 -10.60 -2.33 -16.17
C THR A 105 -11.59 -3.17 -16.98
N ARG A 106 -12.88 -2.99 -16.70
CA ARG A 106 -13.98 -3.60 -17.45
C ARG A 106 -14.34 -2.68 -18.63
N GLY A 107 -14.24 -3.21 -19.85
CA GLY A 107 -14.81 -2.64 -21.10
C GLY A 107 -13.78 -1.89 -21.95
N LYS A 108 -13.53 -2.26 -23.21
CA LYS A 108 -14.41 -2.84 -24.23
C LYS A 108 -13.83 -4.05 -24.93
#